data_AF-A0A971GRN2-F1
#
_entry.id   AF-A0A971GRN2-F1
#
_cell.length_a   1.000
_cell.length_b   1.000
_cell.length_c   1.000
_cell.angle_alpha   90.00
_cell.angle_beta   90.00
_cell.angle_gamma   90.00
#
_symmetry.space_group_name_H-M   'P 1'
#
loop_
_entity.id
_entity.type
_entity.pdbx_description
1 polymer ?
#
loop_
_entity_poly.entity_id
_entity_poly.type
_entity_poly.pdbx_seq_one_letter_code
_entity_poly.pdbx_strand_id
1 'polypeptide(L)'
;PVATPLDVYAECAGLYKHIFVIAANCQSLAGIERVIKKQNPGSWLSGAALQALVYQIEDLLPPEEIVSDLHMREFLRCFTAMKAEVLILGCTHFPYIHEQIRDAVSVPIIDPGKRMLELLARDLNPGSPAAPPTD
;
A
#
# COMPACT_ATOMS: atom_id res chain seq x y z
N PRO A 1 -12.70 2.79 -19.70
CA PRO A 1 -12.49 1.83 -18.59
C PRO A 1 -12.55 2.59 -17.26
N VAL A 2 -12.89 1.92 -16.16
CA VAL A 2 -12.81 2.49 -14.81
C VAL A 2 -11.83 1.63 -14.03
N ALA A 3 -10.84 2.25 -13.38
CA ALA A 3 -9.91 1.58 -12.49
C ALA A 3 -10.03 2.18 -11.08
N THR A 4 -10.01 1.33 -10.07
CA THR A 4 -10.18 1.69 -8.68
C THR A 4 -9.08 1.07 -7.82
N PRO A 5 -8.85 1.57 -6.59
CA PRO A 5 -7.90 0.92 -5.68
C PRO A 5 -8.28 -0.52 -5.36
N LEU A 6 -9.57 -0.87 -5.44
CA LEU A 6 -10.07 -2.22 -5.18
C LEU A 6 -9.54 -3.23 -6.21
N ASP A 7 -9.36 -2.80 -7.47
CA ASP A 7 -8.79 -3.62 -8.54
C ASP A 7 -7.32 -3.94 -8.24
N VAL A 8 -6.58 -2.97 -7.70
CA VAL A 8 -5.19 -3.13 -7.29
C VAL A 8 -5.06 -4.08 -6.09
N TYR A 9 -5.95 -3.96 -5.09
CA TYR A 9 -5.95 -4.87 -3.94
C TYR A 9 -6.26 -6.31 -4.35
N ALA A 10 -7.20 -6.51 -5.27
CA ALA A 10 -7.49 -7.82 -5.84
C ALA A 10 -6.30 -8.38 -6.66
N GLU A 11 -5.66 -7.55 -7.48
CA GLU A 11 -4.44 -7.95 -8.19
C GLU A 11 -3.35 -8.42 -7.22
N CYS A 12 -3.07 -7.64 -6.16
CA CYS A 12 -2.09 -8.01 -5.14
C CYS A 12 -2.44 -9.32 -4.43
N ALA A 13 -3.73 -9.56 -4.15
CA ALA A 13 -4.20 -10.81 -3.53
C ALA A 13 -3.96 -12.04 -4.42
N GLY A 14 -3.89 -11.87 -5.75
CA GLY A 14 -3.53 -12.94 -6.69
C GLY A 14 -2.03 -13.22 -6.77
N LEU A 15 -1.19 -12.25 -6.40
CA LEU A 15 0.27 -12.32 -6.52
C LEU A 15 0.97 -12.70 -5.22
N TYR A 16 0.41 -12.30 -4.08
CA TYR A 16 1.05 -12.42 -2.77
C TYR A 16 0.17 -13.20 -1.78
N LYS A 17 0.79 -13.99 -0.90
CA LYS A 17 0.12 -14.70 0.20
C LYS A 17 0.15 -13.89 1.49
N HIS A 18 1.27 -13.25 1.84
CA HIS A 18 1.37 -12.39 3.02
C HIS A 18 1.45 -10.93 2.60
N ILE A 19 0.37 -10.20 2.83
CA ILE A 19 0.23 -8.80 2.42
C ILE A 19 0.25 -7.91 3.66
N PHE A 20 1.13 -6.91 3.68
CA PHE A 20 1.05 -5.84 4.67
C PHE A 20 0.28 -4.63 4.13
N VAL A 21 -0.62 -4.05 4.92
CA VAL A 21 -1.36 -2.83 4.53
C VAL A 21 -1.27 -1.79 5.64
N ILE A 22 -0.81 -0.59 5.30
CA ILE A 22 -1.05 0.59 6.14
C ILE A 22 -2.27 1.34 5.57
N ALA A 23 -3.21 1.73 6.43
CA ALA A 23 -4.40 2.49 6.04
C ALA A 23 -4.61 3.69 6.99
N ALA A 24 -5.47 4.64 6.60
CA ALA A 24 -5.78 5.80 7.45
C ALA A 24 -6.39 5.36 8.79
N ASN A 25 -7.39 4.48 8.75
CA ASN A 25 -8.12 4.03 9.93
C ASN A 25 -8.53 2.55 9.82
N CYS A 26 -9.07 2.00 10.90
CA CYS A 26 -9.48 0.60 10.98
C CYS A 26 -10.63 0.25 10.01
N GLN A 27 -11.50 1.20 9.67
CA GLN A 27 -12.61 0.95 8.73
C GLN A 27 -12.09 0.77 7.30
N SER A 28 -11.19 1.66 6.86
CA SER A 28 -10.51 1.52 5.58
C SER A 28 -9.70 0.22 5.52
N LEU A 29 -8.95 -0.11 6.57
CA LEU A 29 -8.18 -1.36 6.63
C LEU A 29 -9.08 -2.60 6.49
N ALA A 30 -10.19 -2.65 7.23
CA ALA A 30 -11.15 -3.75 7.14
C ALA A 30 -11.80 -3.85 5.74
N GLY A 31 -12.02 -2.72 5.08
CA GLY A 31 -12.48 -2.67 3.69
C GLY A 31 -11.48 -3.31 2.72
N ILE A 32 -10.20 -2.95 2.85
CA ILE A 32 -9.11 -3.50 2.03
C ILE A 32 -8.97 -5.01 2.28
N GLU A 33 -8.97 -5.44 3.55
CA GLU A 33 -8.90 -6.86 3.91
C GLU A 33 -10.04 -7.66 3.30
N ARG A 34 -11.27 -7.14 3.32
CA ARG A 34 -12.42 -7.81 2.71
C ARG A 34 -12.22 -8.04 1.21
N VAL A 35 -11.64 -7.09 0.48
CA VAL A 35 -11.33 -7.25 -0.95
C VAL A 35 -10.28 -8.34 -1.15
N ILE A 36 -9.18 -8.28 -0.41
CA ILE A 36 -8.09 -9.25 -0.49
C ILE A 36 -8.59 -10.67 -0.18
N LYS A 37 -9.34 -10.84 0.90
CA LYS A 37 -9.89 -12.13 1.33
C LYS A 37 -10.94 -12.67 0.38
N LYS A 38 -11.74 -11.81 -0.25
CA LYS A 38 -12.68 -12.22 -1.29
C LYS A 38 -11.96 -12.79 -2.51
N GLN A 39 -10.84 -12.18 -2.90
CA GLN A 39 -10.06 -12.61 -4.06
C GLN A 39 -9.20 -13.85 -3.76
N ASN A 40 -8.57 -13.91 -2.58
CA ASN A 40 -7.73 -15.02 -2.16
C ASN A 40 -7.95 -15.34 -0.67
N PRO A 41 -8.86 -16.27 -0.33
CA PRO A 41 -9.11 -16.67 1.05
C PRO A 41 -7.89 -17.27 1.77
N GLY A 42 -6.93 -17.82 1.01
CA GLY A 42 -5.70 -18.41 1.53
C GLY A 42 -4.57 -17.41 1.79
N SER A 43 -4.71 -16.15 1.37
CA SER A 43 -3.83 -15.06 1.78
C SER A 43 -4.01 -14.76 3.28
N TRP A 44 -3.04 -14.12 3.91
CA TRP A 44 -3.24 -13.48 5.20
C TRP A 44 -2.71 -12.05 5.17
N LEU A 45 -3.40 -11.17 5.90
CA LEU A 45 -3.13 -9.76 5.95
C LEU A 45 -2.62 -9.41 7.33
N SER A 46 -1.54 -8.64 7.34
CA SER A 46 -1.10 -7.88 8.50
C SER A 46 -1.33 -6.40 8.20
N GLY A 47 -1.77 -5.62 9.16
CA GLY A 47 -2.04 -4.22 8.85
C GLY A 47 -2.13 -3.30 10.04
N ALA A 48 -2.09 -2.01 9.74
CA ALA A 48 -2.15 -0.96 10.73
C ALA A 48 -2.96 0.24 10.24
N ALA A 49 -3.67 0.84 11.20
CA ALA A 49 -4.42 2.07 11.03
C ALA A 49 -3.59 3.23 11.59
N LEU A 50 -3.18 4.17 10.74
CA LEU A 50 -2.23 5.23 11.05
C LEU A 50 -2.86 6.62 10.91
N GLN A 51 -3.90 6.89 11.70
CA GLN A 51 -4.64 8.14 11.60
C GLN A 51 -3.76 9.37 11.93
N ALA A 52 -2.81 9.22 12.88
CA ALA A 52 -1.86 10.28 13.21
C ALA A 52 -0.94 10.65 12.03
N LEU A 53 -0.55 9.67 11.21
CA LEU A 53 0.23 9.92 9.99
C LEU A 53 -0.56 10.77 9.00
N VAL A 54 -1.87 10.53 8.85
CA VAL A 54 -2.72 11.36 7.97
C VAL A 54 -2.75 12.80 8.46
N TYR A 55 -2.99 13.03 9.75
CA TYR A 55 -3.07 14.38 10.30
C TYR A 55 -1.75 15.15 10.16
N GLN A 56 -0.61 14.52 10.42
CA GLN A 56 0.68 15.18 10.25
C GLN A 56 1.01 15.54 8.80
N ILE A 57 0.55 14.73 7.85
CA ILE A 57 0.65 15.04 6.42
C ILE A 57 -0.26 16.23 6.06
N GLU A 58 -1.49 16.26 6.59
CA GLU A 58 -2.44 17.37 6.40
C GLU A 58 -1.95 18.68 7.04
N ASP A 59 -1.22 18.59 8.15
CA ASP A 59 -0.53 19.71 8.81
C ASP A 59 0.74 20.16 8.07
N LEU A 60 1.04 19.56 6.92
CA LEU A 60 2.17 19.88 6.05
C LEU A 60 3.54 19.74 6.74
N LEU A 61 3.64 18.83 7.71
CA LEU A 61 4.93 18.56 8.35
C LEU A 61 5.93 17.98 7.32
N PRO A 62 7.23 18.28 7.43
CA PRO A 62 8.25 17.68 6.59
C PRO A 62 8.30 16.15 6.77
N PRO A 63 8.53 15.35 5.70
CA PRO A 63 8.56 13.89 5.81
C PRO A 63 9.49 13.33 6.90
N GLU A 64 10.68 13.92 7.07
CA GLU A 64 11.63 13.48 8.10
C GLU A 64 11.13 13.77 9.53
N GLU A 65 10.39 14.85 9.73
CA GLU A 65 9.77 15.17 11.02
C GLU A 65 8.69 14.15 11.35
N ILE A 66 7.80 13.87 10.39
CA ILE A 66 6.73 12.87 10.52
C ILE A 66 7.29 11.49 10.88
N VAL A 67 8.31 11.06 10.13
CA VAL A 67 8.93 9.74 10.28
C VAL A 67 9.65 9.60 11.61
N SER A 68 10.26 10.69 12.10
CA SER A 68 10.88 10.76 13.41
C SER A 68 9.85 10.70 14.53
N ASP A 69 8.82 11.56 14.48
CA ASP A 69 7.82 11.69 15.54
C ASP A 69 6.97 10.42 15.72
N LEU A 70 6.57 9.79 14.61
CA LEU A 70 5.77 8.57 14.63
C LEU A 70 6.61 7.29 14.70
N HIS A 71 7.94 7.40 14.81
CA HIS A 71 8.87 6.25 14.81
C HIS A 71 8.62 5.29 13.63
N MET A 72 8.39 5.84 12.44
CA MET A 72 7.94 5.07 11.28
C MET A 72 8.98 4.05 10.83
N ARG A 73 10.28 4.35 10.98
CA ARG A 73 11.36 3.42 10.57
C ARG A 73 11.35 2.14 11.41
N GLU A 74 11.19 2.26 12.73
CA GLU A 74 11.06 1.12 13.66
C GLU A 74 9.78 0.33 13.37
N PHE A 75 8.68 1.05 13.19
CA PHE A 75 7.39 0.46 12.90
C PHE A 75 7.39 -0.35 11.59
N LEU A 76 7.95 0.20 10.50
CA LEU A 76 8.03 -0.47 9.20
C LEU A 76 8.97 -1.69 9.23
N ARG A 77 10.01 -1.68 10.06
CA ARG A 77 10.89 -2.84 10.26
C ARG A 77 10.17 -4.06 10.82
N CYS A 78 9.12 -3.88 11.62
CA CYS A 78 8.29 -5.00 12.09
C CYS A 78 7.72 -5.81 10.93
N PHE A 79 7.39 -5.17 9.80
CA PHE A 79 6.75 -5.84 8.67
C PHE A 79 7.72 -6.75 7.94
N THR A 80 8.95 -6.27 7.75
CA THR A 80 10.05 -7.08 7.23
C THR A 80 10.29 -8.28 8.15
N ALA A 81 10.29 -8.09 9.47
CA ALA A 81 10.45 -9.17 10.44
C ALA A 81 9.28 -10.18 10.42
N MET A 82 8.07 -9.73 10.12
CA MET A 82 6.89 -10.56 9.94
C MET A 82 6.87 -11.33 8.62
N LYS A 83 7.86 -11.13 7.73
CA LYS A 83 7.96 -11.78 6.41
C LYS A 83 6.77 -11.45 5.51
N ALA A 84 6.31 -10.19 5.53
CA ALA A 84 5.40 -9.72 4.48
C ALA A 84 6.10 -9.81 3.12
N GLU A 85 5.34 -10.11 2.07
CA GLU A 85 5.87 -10.18 0.69
C GLU A 85 5.73 -8.84 -0.03
N VAL A 86 4.83 -7.98 0.47
CA VAL A 86 4.50 -6.69 -0.13
C VAL A 86 3.93 -5.73 0.92
N LEU A 87 4.16 -4.43 0.75
CA LEU A 87 3.52 -3.34 1.50
C LEU A 87 2.57 -2.55 0.60
N ILE A 88 1.30 -2.43 0.96
CA ILE A 88 0.32 -1.60 0.25
C ILE A 88 0.08 -0.29 0.99
N LEU A 89 0.16 0.83 0.26
CA LEU A 89 -0.22 2.16 0.73
C LEU A 89 -1.74 2.35 0.60
N GLY A 90 -2.50 1.90 1.60
CA GLY A 90 -3.96 1.91 1.63
C GLY A 90 -4.61 3.28 1.86
N CYS A 91 -3.84 4.38 1.82
CA CYS A 91 -4.33 5.75 1.92
C CYS A 91 -3.60 6.64 0.91
N THR A 92 -4.33 7.53 0.27
CA THR A 92 -3.81 8.48 -0.73
C THR A 92 -2.78 9.46 -0.18
N HIS A 93 -2.70 9.65 1.14
CA HIS A 93 -1.71 10.53 1.78
C HIS A 93 -0.31 9.90 1.84
N PHE A 94 -0.23 8.57 1.99
CA PHE A 94 1.04 7.90 2.33
C PHE A 94 2.14 7.97 1.27
N PRO A 95 1.86 8.13 -0.04
CA PRO A 95 2.90 8.43 -1.02
C PRO A 95 3.75 9.67 -0.70
N TYR A 96 3.25 10.60 0.13
CA TYR A 96 4.02 11.77 0.56
C TYR A 96 5.34 11.43 1.28
N ILE A 97 5.36 10.34 2.05
CA ILE A 97 6.56 9.85 2.76
C ILE A 97 7.17 8.60 2.09
N HIS A 98 6.88 8.39 0.79
CA HIS A 98 7.28 7.19 0.06
C HIS A 98 8.78 6.90 0.17
N GLU A 99 9.62 7.92 0.02
CA GLU A 99 11.07 7.76 0.08
C GLU A 99 11.54 7.22 1.43
N GLN A 100 10.98 7.74 2.53
CA GLN A 100 11.29 7.28 3.88
C GLN A 100 10.75 5.87 4.16
N ILE A 101 9.60 5.51 3.57
CA ILE A 101 9.07 4.14 3.63
C ILE A 101 10.01 3.19 2.90
N ARG A 102 10.42 3.53 1.67
CA ARG A 102 11.32 2.72 0.84
C ARG A 102 12.67 2.49 1.50
N ASP A 103 13.21 3.49 2.18
CA ASP A 103 14.47 3.34 2.91
C ASP A 103 14.36 2.43 4.14
N ALA A 104 13.15 2.14 4.63
CA ALA A 104 12.88 1.36 5.83
C ALA A 104 12.40 -0.08 5.56
N VAL A 105 12.00 -0.41 4.33
CA VAL A 105 11.50 -1.74 3.95
C VAL A 105 12.32 -2.34 2.81
N SER A 106 12.30 -3.67 2.72
CA SER A 106 13.01 -4.43 1.66
C SER A 106 12.07 -5.18 0.72
N VAL A 107 10.78 -4.93 0.86
CA VAL A 107 9.71 -5.56 0.08
C VAL A 107 9.12 -4.52 -0.88
N PRO A 108 8.51 -4.96 -1.99
CA PRO A 108 7.82 -4.04 -2.89
C PRO A 108 6.76 -3.20 -2.17
N ILE A 109 6.65 -1.94 -2.56
CA ILE A 109 5.67 -0.95 -2.10
C ILE A 109 4.67 -0.68 -3.23
N ILE A 110 3.41 -0.99 -2.98
CA ILE A 110 2.34 -0.72 -3.94
C ILE A 110 1.63 0.57 -3.56
N ASP A 111 1.77 1.58 -4.41
CA ASP A 111 0.87 2.74 -4.46
C ASP A 111 -0.32 2.41 -5.38
N PRO A 112 -1.54 2.25 -4.84
CA PRO A 112 -2.73 2.00 -5.65
C PRO A 112 -3.02 3.10 -6.66
N GLY A 113 -2.68 4.36 -6.37
CA GLY A 113 -2.87 5.48 -7.29
C GLY A 113 -2.01 5.34 -8.55
N LYS A 114 -0.72 5.04 -8.38
CA LYS A 114 0.20 4.75 -9.48
C LYS A 114 -0.24 3.52 -10.27
N ARG A 115 -0.59 2.42 -9.59
CA ARG A 115 -1.02 1.19 -10.25
C ARG A 115 -2.33 1.35 -11.03
N MET A 116 -3.29 2.11 -10.51
CA MET A 116 -4.53 2.43 -11.23
C MET A 116 -4.24 3.13 -12.57
N LEU A 117 -3.27 4.05 -12.63
CA LEU A 117 -2.90 4.73 -13.87
C LEU A 117 -2.32 3.75 -14.90
N GLU A 118 -1.50 2.79 -14.44
CA GLU A 118 -0.96 1.72 -15.30
C GLU A 118 -2.06 0.81 -15.85
N LEU A 119 -3.04 0.44 -15.02
CA LEU A 119 -4.20 -0.34 -15.44
C LEU A 119 -5.03 0.42 -16.49
N LEU A 120 -5.28 1.71 -16.29
CA LEU A 120 -5.98 2.55 -17.26
C LEU A 120 -5.21 2.68 -18.57
N ALA A 121 -3.90 2.91 -18.52
CA ALA A 121 -3.07 3.05 -19.70
C ALA A 121 -3.07 1.76 -20.54
N ARG A 122 -3.02 0.59 -19.89
CA ARG A 122 -3.14 -0.72 -20.54
C ARG A 122 -4.49 -0.89 -21.24
N ASP A 123 -5.58 -0.59 -20.55
CA ASP A 123 -6.93 -0.78 -21.09
C ASP A 123 -7.21 0.18 -22.26
N LEU A 124 -6.55 1.34 -22.30
CA LEU A 124 -6.59 2.27 -23.42
C LEU A 124 -5.66 1.86 -24.58
N ASN A 125 -4.59 1.08 -24.30
CA ASN A 125 -3.58 0.64 -25.28
C ASN A 125 -3.28 -0.88 -25.14
N PRO A 126 -4.18 -1.77 -25.61
CA PRO A 126 -4.11 -3.21 -25.34
C PRO A 126 -2.93 -3.96 -25.98
N GLY A 127 -2.08 -3.30 -26.76
CA GLY A 127 -0.90 -3.89 -27.42
C GLY A 127 0.37 -3.94 -26.57
N SER A 128 0.39 -3.39 -25.35
CA SER A 128 1.58 -3.34 -24.50
C SER A 128 1.58 -4.48 -23.45
N PRO A 129 2.70 -5.21 -23.23
CA PRO A 129 2.74 -6.30 -22.27
C PRO A 129 2.52 -5.82 -20.83
N ALA A 130 1.80 -6.62 -20.04
CA ALA A 130 1.50 -6.30 -18.65
C ALA A 130 2.76 -6.44 -17.78
N ALA A 131 3.27 -5.32 -17.27
CA ALA A 131 4.25 -5.34 -16.20
C ALA A 131 3.54 -5.65 -14.86
N PRO A 132 4.15 -6.48 -13.99
CA PRO A 132 3.66 -6.65 -12.63
C PRO A 132 3.64 -5.31 -11.89
N PRO A 133 2.87 -5.18 -10.80
CA PRO A 133 2.93 -3.99 -9.95
C PRO A 133 4.39 -3.76 -9.50
N THR A 134 4.93 -2.58 -9.77
CA THR A 134 6.28 -2.18 -9.37
C THR A 134 6.23 -0.95 -8.46
N ASP A 135 7.22 -0.83 -7.58
CA ASP A 135 7.51 0.35 -6.76
C ASP A 135 7.53 1.65 -7.57
#